data_AF-A0A835QX28-F1
#
_entry.id   AF-A0A835QX28-F1
#
_cell.length_a   1.000
_cell.length_b   1.000
_cell.length_c   1.000
_cell.angle_alpha   90.00
_cell.angle_beta   90.00
_cell.angle_gamma   90.00
#
_symmetry.space_group_name_H-M   'P 1'
#
loop_
_entity.id
_entity.type
_entity.pdbx_description
1 polymer ?
#
loop_
_entity_poly.entity_id
_entity_poly.type
_entity_poly.pdbx_seq_one_letter_code
_entity_poly.pdbx_strand_id
1 'polypeptide(L)'
;MGRRDIVVALRGTSTCLEWAENLRINLVPLDAEASDFATPKVECGFRSLYTTPGDRVPSLSAAVVEDVRRLVEHYHGEELSITITGHSLGAALAVLIADELAASSPEMPPIAVFSFGGPRVGNSAFAERVEKQNGVKVLRVVNAHDFVTRVPASFCGGGGFWRDGYEHVGKELVVDSRASPFLKPDADPACCHDLEAYLHLIDGLGGGGGCRFRPNAKRSPVRLLSQQPGNVKKLYMSKARALGLGPEKKTGQPGSGIK
;
A
#
# COMPACT_ATOMS: atom_id res chain seq x y z
N MET A 1 4.39 -13.56 18.06
CA MET A 1 3.78 -12.21 18.14
C MET A 1 2.98 -12.00 19.44
N GLY A 2 3.17 -12.81 20.49
CA GLY A 2 2.44 -12.66 21.76
C GLY A 2 0.94 -13.01 21.71
N ARG A 3 0.32 -12.95 20.53
CA ARG A 3 -1.08 -13.21 20.24
C ARG A 3 -1.25 -13.89 18.88
N ARG A 4 -2.46 -14.36 18.55
CA ARG A 4 -2.83 -14.91 17.25
C ARG A 4 -3.14 -13.78 16.27
N ASP A 5 -2.37 -13.68 15.20
CA ASP A 5 -2.54 -12.62 14.20
C ASP A 5 -3.10 -13.17 12.89
N ILE A 6 -4.22 -12.61 12.45
CA ILE A 6 -4.83 -12.89 11.15
C ILE A 6 -4.28 -11.86 10.17
N VAL A 7 -3.59 -12.34 9.13
CA VAL A 7 -2.95 -11.45 8.14
C VAL A 7 -3.75 -11.45 6.84
N VAL A 8 -4.16 -10.26 6.41
CA VAL A 8 -4.77 -10.02 5.09
C VAL A 8 -3.75 -9.25 4.23
N ALA A 9 -3.22 -9.91 3.20
CA ALA A 9 -2.25 -9.31 2.29
C ALA A 9 -2.88 -9.08 0.92
N LEU A 10 -3.03 -7.82 0.52
CA LEU A 10 -3.69 -7.42 -0.72
C LEU A 10 -2.67 -7.09 -1.80
N ARG A 11 -2.88 -7.70 -2.97
CA ARG A 11 -2.05 -7.47 -4.15
C ARG A 11 -2.35 -6.09 -4.74
N GLY A 12 -1.28 -5.34 -5.06
CA GLY A 12 -1.37 -4.15 -5.92
C GLY A 12 -1.42 -4.50 -7.42
N THR A 13 -1.39 -3.48 -8.26
CA THR A 13 -1.24 -3.67 -9.72
C THR A 13 0.23 -3.80 -10.10
N SER A 14 0.49 -4.36 -11.29
CA SER A 14 1.86 -4.41 -11.85
C SER A 14 2.20 -3.16 -12.66
N THR A 15 1.19 -2.37 -13.08
CA THR A 15 1.31 -1.14 -13.88
C THR A 15 0.78 0.07 -13.11
N CYS A 16 1.26 0.26 -11.88
CA CYS A 16 0.70 1.24 -10.94
C CYS A 16 0.69 2.68 -11.44
N LEU A 17 1.71 3.11 -12.20
CA LEU A 17 1.78 4.47 -12.72
C LEU A 17 0.67 4.73 -13.74
N GLU A 18 0.50 3.85 -14.72
CA GLU A 18 -0.58 3.94 -15.69
C GLU A 18 -1.94 3.91 -14.99
N TRP A 19 -2.08 3.06 -13.97
CA TRP A 19 -3.31 3.03 -13.17
C TRP A 19 -3.55 4.35 -12.43
N ALA A 20 -2.51 4.95 -11.84
CA ALA A 20 -2.59 6.22 -11.13
C ALA A 20 -2.89 7.41 -12.06
N GLU A 21 -2.44 7.35 -13.32
CA GLU A 21 -2.80 8.31 -14.36
C GLU A 21 -4.25 8.14 -14.83
N ASN A 22 -4.73 6.89 -14.89
CA ASN A 22 -6.10 6.55 -15.27
C ASN A 22 -7.12 6.64 -14.12
N LEU A 23 -6.68 7.05 -12.93
CA LEU A 23 -7.53 7.23 -11.77
C LEU A 23 -8.67 8.19 -12.07
N ARG A 24 -9.90 7.73 -11.84
CA ARG A 24 -11.08 8.58 -11.96
C ARG A 24 -11.22 9.38 -10.67
N ILE A 25 -11.00 10.68 -10.72
CA ILE A 25 -11.12 11.55 -9.54
C ILE A 25 -12.61 11.79 -9.25
N ASN A 26 -13.35 10.75 -8.87
CA ASN A 26 -14.76 10.82 -8.54
C ASN A 26 -15.02 10.12 -7.21
N LEU A 27 -15.56 10.87 -6.25
CA LEU A 27 -15.91 10.38 -4.93
C LEU A 27 -17.37 9.90 -4.93
N VAL A 28 -17.61 8.69 -4.46
CA VAL A 28 -18.93 8.10 -4.29
C VAL A 28 -19.22 7.85 -2.81
N PRO A 29 -20.47 8.04 -2.35
CA PRO A 29 -20.83 7.78 -0.96
C PRO A 29 -20.64 6.30 -0.62
N LEU A 30 -20.16 6.03 0.59
CA LEU A 30 -19.94 4.67 1.08
C LEU A 30 -21.27 3.98 1.48
N ASP A 31 -22.19 4.76 2.02
CA ASP A 31 -23.52 4.36 2.49
C ASP A 31 -24.60 5.02 1.60
N ALA A 32 -25.73 4.34 1.39
CA ALA A 32 -26.76 4.74 0.42
C ALA A 32 -27.46 6.08 0.73
N GLU A 33 -27.29 6.61 1.94
CA GLU A 33 -28.02 7.78 2.43
C GLU A 33 -27.04 8.80 3.04
N ALA A 34 -26.54 9.73 2.22
CA ALA A 34 -26.37 11.12 2.64
C ALA A 34 -25.88 12.01 1.48
N SER A 35 -26.55 13.15 1.33
CA SER A 35 -26.28 14.19 0.32
C SER A 35 -25.28 15.24 0.79
N ASP A 36 -24.79 15.14 2.02
CA ASP A 36 -24.14 16.26 2.71
C ASP A 36 -22.62 16.09 2.79
N PHE A 37 -21.91 17.18 3.06
CA PHE A 37 -20.44 17.21 3.16
C PHE A 37 -19.88 16.34 4.30
N ALA A 38 -20.70 15.97 5.28
CA ALA A 38 -20.32 15.06 6.37
C ALA A 38 -20.33 13.58 5.96
N THR A 39 -20.75 13.27 4.72
CA THR A 39 -20.87 11.90 4.24
C THR A 39 -19.49 11.30 3.94
N PRO A 40 -19.15 10.14 4.50
CA PRO A 40 -17.99 9.38 4.08
C PRO A 40 -18.09 8.99 2.59
N LYS A 41 -17.13 9.47 1.79
CA LYS A 41 -17.03 9.16 0.36
C LYS A 41 -15.67 8.57 0.04
N VAL A 42 -15.65 7.63 -0.90
CA VAL A 42 -14.44 6.93 -1.36
C VAL A 42 -14.31 7.04 -2.87
N GLU A 43 -13.11 6.87 -3.40
CA GLU A 43 -12.87 6.86 -4.84
C GLU A 43 -13.67 5.73 -5.52
N CYS A 44 -14.31 6.05 -6.64
CA CYS A 44 -15.26 5.16 -7.30
C CYS A 44 -14.61 3.88 -7.87
N GLY A 45 -13.39 3.97 -8.39
CA GLY A 45 -12.59 2.85 -8.88
C GLY A 45 -12.24 1.87 -7.78
N PHE A 46 -11.75 2.35 -6.62
CA PHE A 46 -11.50 1.51 -5.46
C PHE A 46 -12.77 0.84 -4.98
N ARG A 47 -13.87 1.59 -4.83
CA ARG A 47 -15.15 1.03 -4.41
C ARG A 47 -15.63 -0.04 -5.38
N SER A 48 -15.56 0.21 -6.68
CA SER A 48 -15.95 -0.74 -7.71
C SER A 48 -15.11 -2.01 -7.64
N LEU A 49 -13.78 -1.91 -7.58
CA LEU A 49 -12.90 -3.07 -7.42
C LEU A 49 -13.16 -3.84 -6.12
N TYR A 50 -13.56 -3.13 -5.08
CA TYR A 50 -13.81 -3.69 -3.76
C TYR A 50 -15.13 -4.48 -3.68
N THR A 51 -16.20 -3.95 -4.29
CA THR A 51 -17.56 -4.48 -4.11
C THR A 51 -18.10 -5.25 -5.32
N THR A 52 -17.50 -5.15 -6.50
CA THR A 52 -18.01 -5.84 -7.70
C THR A 52 -17.68 -7.34 -7.63
N PRO A 53 -18.69 -8.24 -7.63
CA PRO A 53 -18.46 -9.67 -7.75
C PRO A 53 -18.11 -10.06 -9.19
N GLY A 54 -17.45 -11.21 -9.36
CA GLY A 54 -17.31 -11.85 -10.67
C GLY A 54 -18.42 -12.88 -10.90
N ASP A 55 -18.53 -13.40 -12.12
CA ASP A 55 -19.59 -14.35 -12.52
C ASP A 55 -19.71 -15.58 -11.61
N ARG A 56 -18.60 -16.01 -11.01
CA ARG A 56 -18.52 -17.21 -10.15
C ARG A 56 -17.73 -16.99 -8.87
N VAL A 57 -17.35 -15.75 -8.59
CA VAL A 57 -16.53 -15.42 -7.42
C VAL A 57 -17.16 -14.24 -6.67
N PRO A 58 -17.23 -14.30 -5.33
CA PRO A 58 -17.71 -13.17 -4.55
C PRO A 58 -16.83 -11.92 -4.78
N SER A 59 -17.34 -10.76 -4.39
CA SER A 59 -16.53 -9.54 -4.34
C SER A 59 -15.40 -9.68 -3.33
N LEU A 60 -14.37 -8.84 -3.46
CA LEU A 60 -13.25 -8.82 -2.51
C LEU A 60 -13.73 -8.57 -1.07
N SER A 61 -14.65 -7.61 -0.92
CA SER A 61 -15.34 -7.31 0.34
C SER A 61 -15.96 -8.57 0.95
N ALA A 62 -16.85 -9.25 0.23
CA ALA A 62 -17.56 -10.41 0.74
C ALA A 62 -16.60 -11.56 1.11
N ALA A 63 -15.64 -11.87 0.24
CA ALA A 63 -14.68 -12.95 0.46
C ALA A 63 -13.84 -12.72 1.72
N VAL A 64 -13.27 -11.52 1.88
CA VAL A 64 -12.37 -11.23 3.00
C VAL A 64 -13.13 -11.12 4.31
N VAL A 65 -14.29 -10.46 4.32
CA VAL A 65 -15.10 -10.31 5.54
C VAL A 65 -15.60 -11.67 6.02
N GLU A 66 -16.05 -12.55 5.12
CA GLU A 66 -16.47 -13.91 5.45
C GLU A 66 -15.31 -14.73 6.05
N ASP A 67 -14.15 -14.74 5.39
CA ASP A 67 -12.99 -15.51 5.87
C ASP A 67 -12.45 -14.99 7.20
N VAL A 68 -12.37 -13.67 7.38
CA VAL A 68 -11.92 -13.09 8.65
C VAL A 68 -12.90 -13.44 9.76
N ARG A 69 -14.21 -13.31 9.55
CA ARG A 69 -15.23 -13.70 10.54
C ARG A 69 -15.12 -15.18 10.91
N ARG A 70 -14.96 -16.06 9.93
CA ARG A 70 -14.76 -17.48 10.15
C ARG A 70 -13.52 -17.77 11.00
N LEU A 71 -12.41 -17.05 10.76
CA LEU A 71 -11.18 -17.21 11.55
C LEU A 71 -11.32 -16.64 12.97
N VAL A 72 -11.99 -15.50 13.14
CA VAL A 72 -12.27 -14.92 14.46
C VAL A 72 -13.10 -15.88 15.30
N GLU A 73 -14.14 -16.48 14.73
CA GLU A 73 -14.95 -17.50 15.40
C GLU A 73 -14.13 -18.76 15.72
N HIS A 74 -13.34 -19.24 14.76
CA HIS A 74 -12.54 -20.45 14.94
C HIS A 74 -11.53 -20.34 16.09
N TYR A 75 -10.94 -19.16 16.28
CA TYR A 75 -9.99 -18.88 17.35
C TYR A 75 -10.63 -18.12 18.53
N HIS A 76 -11.95 -18.20 18.68
CA HIS A 76 -12.65 -17.57 19.79
C HIS A 76 -12.07 -18.02 21.14
N GLY A 77 -11.80 -17.04 22.03
CA GLY A 77 -11.15 -17.26 23.33
C GLY A 77 -9.62 -17.12 23.33
N GLU A 78 -8.98 -17.01 22.17
CA GLU A 78 -7.58 -16.57 22.08
C GLU A 78 -7.48 -15.03 22.02
N GLU A 79 -6.33 -14.48 22.43
CA GLU A 79 -6.03 -13.07 22.13
C GLU A 79 -5.75 -12.93 20.62
N LEU A 80 -6.61 -12.20 19.92
CA LEU A 80 -6.55 -12.03 18.47
C LEU A 80 -6.09 -10.63 18.06
N SER A 81 -5.50 -10.54 16.87
CA SER A 81 -5.38 -9.30 16.11
C SER A 81 -5.52 -9.53 14.62
N ILE A 82 -5.77 -8.44 13.89
CA ILE A 82 -5.83 -8.45 12.44
C ILE A 82 -4.80 -7.48 11.91
N THR A 83 -3.93 -7.97 11.03
CA THR A 83 -2.96 -7.15 10.31
C THR A 83 -3.32 -7.13 8.83
N ILE A 84 -3.60 -5.95 8.29
CA ILE A 84 -3.92 -5.76 6.87
C ILE A 84 -2.76 -5.03 6.21
N THR A 85 -2.28 -5.54 5.08
CA THR A 85 -1.17 -4.93 4.36
C THR A 85 -1.42 -4.91 2.87
N GLY A 86 -0.85 -3.93 2.20
CA GLY A 86 -0.92 -3.82 0.77
C GLY A 86 0.04 -2.76 0.23
N HIS A 87 0.36 -2.89 -1.05
CA HIS A 87 1.16 -1.93 -1.78
C HIS A 87 0.35 -1.32 -2.93
N SER A 88 0.54 -0.03 -3.20
CA SER A 88 -0.14 0.66 -4.30
C SER A 88 -1.67 0.55 -4.22
N LEU A 89 -2.34 0.01 -5.25
CA LEU A 89 -3.78 -0.29 -5.20
C LEU A 89 -4.16 -1.16 -3.97
N GLY A 90 -3.33 -2.14 -3.62
CA GLY A 90 -3.57 -3.00 -2.46
C GLY A 90 -3.55 -2.23 -1.15
N ALA A 91 -2.79 -1.14 -1.06
CA ALA A 91 -2.80 -0.24 0.09
C ALA A 91 -4.12 0.53 0.22
N ALA A 92 -4.74 0.92 -0.90
CA ALA A 92 -6.05 1.57 -0.89
C ALA A 92 -7.15 0.59 -0.43
N LEU A 93 -7.16 -0.61 -1.00
CA LEU A 93 -8.10 -1.68 -0.64
C LEU A 93 -7.95 -2.10 0.82
N ALA A 94 -6.73 -2.05 1.38
CA ALA A 94 -6.47 -2.39 2.78
C ALA A 94 -7.22 -1.48 3.75
N VAL A 95 -7.32 -0.19 3.42
CA VAL A 95 -8.07 0.79 4.23
C VAL A 95 -9.58 0.54 4.14
N LEU A 96 -10.10 0.19 2.96
CA LEU A 96 -11.52 -0.16 2.79
C LEU A 96 -11.90 -1.41 3.59
N ILE A 97 -11.06 -2.45 3.56
CA ILE A 97 -11.28 -3.67 4.36
C ILE A 97 -11.24 -3.36 5.86
N ALA A 98 -10.32 -2.50 6.30
CA ALA A 98 -10.24 -2.12 7.71
C ALA A 98 -11.53 -1.43 8.18
N ASP A 99 -12.06 -0.49 7.39
CA ASP A 99 -13.34 0.19 7.68
C ASP A 99 -14.50 -0.82 7.76
N GLU A 100 -14.63 -1.70 6.76
CA GLU A 100 -15.75 -2.64 6.73
C GLU A 100 -15.66 -3.65 7.87
N LEU A 101 -14.48 -4.21 8.14
CA LEU A 101 -14.29 -5.15 9.24
C LEU A 101 -14.63 -4.52 10.58
N ALA A 102 -14.10 -3.33 10.89
CA ALA A 102 -14.40 -2.67 12.16
C ALA A 102 -15.86 -2.20 12.28
N ALA A 103 -16.54 -1.89 11.15
CA ALA A 103 -17.99 -1.65 11.15
C ALA A 103 -18.82 -2.94 11.29
N SER A 104 -18.23 -4.11 11.02
CA SER A 104 -18.94 -5.38 10.93
C SER A 104 -19.36 -5.98 12.27
N SER A 105 -18.63 -5.68 13.35
CA SER A 105 -18.94 -6.07 14.72
C SER A 105 -18.14 -5.23 15.72
N PRO A 106 -18.73 -4.79 16.85
CA PRO A 106 -18.00 -4.08 17.91
C PRO A 106 -16.98 -4.95 18.63
N GLU A 107 -17.08 -6.27 18.53
CA GLU A 107 -16.18 -7.25 19.16
C GLU A 107 -14.99 -7.62 18.26
N MET A 108 -14.84 -6.94 17.11
CA MET A 108 -13.73 -7.22 16.21
C MET A 108 -12.37 -7.03 16.91
N PRO A 109 -11.42 -7.96 16.72
CA PRO A 109 -10.07 -7.79 17.25
C PRO A 109 -9.40 -6.51 16.73
N PRO A 110 -8.39 -5.97 17.46
CA PRO A 110 -7.66 -4.79 17.01
C PRO A 110 -7.09 -4.97 15.60
N ILE A 111 -7.34 -3.96 14.74
CA ILE A 111 -6.96 -3.95 13.33
C ILE A 111 -5.80 -2.98 13.12
N ALA A 112 -4.68 -3.49 12.62
CA ALA A 112 -3.53 -2.71 12.22
C ALA A 112 -3.36 -2.76 10.69
N VAL A 113 -3.36 -1.60 10.04
CA VAL A 113 -3.08 -1.47 8.61
C VAL A 113 -1.65 -0.96 8.44
N PHE A 114 -0.83 -1.72 7.72
CA PHE A 114 0.48 -1.28 7.26
C PHE A 114 0.45 -1.17 5.73
N SER A 115 0.45 0.05 5.22
CA SER A 115 0.33 0.28 3.79
C SER A 115 1.60 0.88 3.21
N PHE A 116 1.93 0.53 1.97
CA PHE A 116 3.15 0.96 1.29
C PHE A 116 2.79 1.63 -0.03
N GLY A 117 3.23 2.88 -0.26
CA GLY A 117 2.97 3.56 -1.54
C GLY A 117 1.47 3.73 -1.85
N GLY A 118 0.62 3.80 -0.82
CA GLY A 118 -0.84 3.88 -1.02
C GLY A 118 -1.31 5.28 -1.45
N PRO A 119 -2.23 5.38 -2.43
CA PRO A 119 -2.91 6.64 -2.78
C PRO A 119 -3.91 7.08 -1.70
N ARG A 120 -4.50 8.27 -1.84
CA ARG A 120 -5.65 8.71 -1.03
C ARG A 120 -6.90 7.93 -1.42
N VAL A 121 -7.66 7.47 -0.42
CA VAL A 121 -8.78 6.53 -0.63
C VAL A 121 -10.14 7.22 -0.67
N GLY A 122 -10.32 8.30 0.09
CA GLY A 122 -11.60 8.98 0.23
C GLY A 122 -11.47 10.40 0.74
N ASN A 123 -12.60 11.01 1.10
CA ASN A 123 -12.66 12.36 1.64
C ASN A 123 -12.32 12.42 3.14
N SER A 124 -12.28 13.63 3.70
CA SER A 124 -12.05 13.87 5.13
C SER A 124 -13.05 13.13 6.03
N ALA A 125 -14.34 13.09 5.66
CA ALA A 125 -15.33 12.34 6.44
C ALA A 125 -15.05 10.84 6.49
N PHE A 126 -14.55 10.25 5.40
CA PHE A 126 -14.10 8.86 5.38
C PHE A 126 -12.84 8.66 6.23
N ALA A 127 -11.86 9.55 6.13
CA ALA A 127 -10.65 9.47 6.96
C ALA A 127 -10.97 9.54 8.45
N GLU A 128 -11.81 10.51 8.86
CA GLU A 128 -12.28 10.64 10.24
C GLU A 128 -13.06 9.41 10.70
N ARG A 129 -13.94 8.85 9.85
CA ARG A 129 -14.69 7.64 10.18
C ARG A 129 -13.76 6.49 10.54
N VAL A 130 -12.75 6.21 9.72
CA VAL A 130 -11.80 5.12 9.97
C VAL A 130 -10.96 5.38 11.21
N GLU A 131 -10.52 6.62 11.44
CA GLU A 131 -9.70 6.96 12.61
C GLU A 131 -10.47 6.96 13.93
N LYS A 132 -11.78 7.23 13.90
CA LYS A 132 -12.68 7.21 15.07
C LYS A 132 -13.15 5.80 15.43
N GLN A 133 -13.07 4.83 14.52
CA GLN A 133 -13.42 3.45 14.82
C GLN A 133 -12.48 2.87 15.88
N ASN A 134 -13.07 2.31 16.93
CA ASN A 134 -12.30 1.71 18.01
C ASN A 134 -11.50 0.52 17.47
N GLY A 135 -10.22 0.44 17.85
CA GLY A 135 -9.37 -0.69 17.47
C GLY A 135 -8.70 -0.60 16.08
N VAL A 136 -8.99 0.42 15.25
CA VAL A 136 -8.31 0.59 13.95
C VAL A 136 -7.10 1.52 14.08
N LYS A 137 -5.95 1.08 13.58
CA LYS A 137 -4.72 1.89 13.46
C LYS A 137 -4.13 1.73 12.07
N VAL A 138 -3.91 2.85 11.39
CA VAL A 138 -3.32 2.87 10.04
C VAL A 138 -1.96 3.54 10.08
N LEU A 139 -0.92 2.83 9.64
CA LEU A 139 0.41 3.35 9.41
C LEU A 139 0.73 3.27 7.91
N ARG A 140 0.88 4.43 7.28
CA ARG A 140 1.23 4.56 5.87
C ARG A 140 2.73 4.78 5.73
N VAL A 141 3.42 3.86 5.08
CA VAL A 141 4.80 4.06 4.65
C VAL A 141 4.79 4.77 3.31
N VAL A 142 5.43 5.94 3.27
CA VAL A 142 5.44 6.84 2.11
C VAL A 142 6.88 7.14 1.72
N ASN A 143 7.22 6.91 0.46
CA ASN A 143 8.49 7.35 -0.09
C ASN A 143 8.33 8.79 -0.56
N ALA A 144 9.21 9.69 -0.10
CA ALA A 144 9.15 11.12 -0.40
C ALA A 144 9.12 11.43 -1.92
N HIS A 145 9.67 10.53 -2.73
CA HIS A 145 9.75 10.66 -4.19
C HIS A 145 8.75 9.79 -4.96
N ASP A 146 7.85 9.09 -4.27
CA ASP A 146 6.74 8.39 -4.91
C ASP A 146 5.58 9.37 -5.16
N PHE A 147 5.14 9.45 -6.41
CA PHE A 147 4.01 10.28 -6.81
C PHE A 147 2.66 9.64 -6.48
N VAL A 148 2.58 8.31 -6.44
CA VAL A 148 1.31 7.59 -6.21
C VAL A 148 0.73 7.92 -4.84
N THR A 149 1.57 8.15 -3.83
CA THR A 149 1.11 8.57 -2.51
C THR A 149 0.51 9.97 -2.47
N ARG A 150 0.63 10.74 -3.55
CA ARG A 150 0.15 12.12 -3.66
C ARG A 150 -1.11 12.23 -4.51
N VAL A 151 -1.62 11.13 -5.05
CA VAL A 151 -2.86 11.11 -5.84
C VAL A 151 -4.00 10.41 -5.11
N PRO A 152 -5.26 10.79 -5.39
CA PRO A 152 -5.64 12.06 -6.02
C PRO A 152 -5.18 13.26 -5.20
N ALA A 153 -4.95 14.42 -5.82
CA ALA A 153 -4.44 15.59 -5.11
C ALA A 153 -5.43 16.07 -4.04
N SER A 154 -4.91 16.52 -2.89
CA SER A 154 -5.72 17.22 -1.89
C SER A 154 -6.04 18.62 -2.43
N PHE A 155 -7.21 18.79 -3.02
CA PHE A 155 -7.68 20.11 -3.43
C PHE A 155 -8.27 20.85 -2.22
N CYS A 156 -7.48 21.75 -1.63
CA CYS A 156 -7.97 22.82 -0.77
C CYS A 156 -7.58 24.17 -1.41
N GLY A 157 -8.49 24.79 -2.18
CA GLY A 157 -8.27 26.17 -2.63
C GLY A 157 -9.20 26.66 -3.74
N GLY A 158 -10.16 27.52 -3.39
CA GLY A 158 -10.74 28.52 -4.29
C GLY A 158 -12.21 28.34 -4.68
N GLY A 159 -13.13 28.88 -3.87
CA GLY A 159 -14.48 29.28 -4.31
C GLY A 159 -15.52 28.17 -4.49
N GLY A 160 -16.42 28.04 -3.52
CA GLY A 160 -17.83 27.67 -3.69
C GLY A 160 -18.25 26.29 -4.25
N PHE A 161 -17.37 25.51 -4.90
CA PHE A 161 -17.79 24.33 -5.67
C PHE A 161 -16.96 23.05 -5.43
N TRP A 162 -15.74 23.13 -4.88
CA TRP A 162 -14.85 21.97 -4.68
C TRP A 162 -14.40 21.83 -3.21
N ARG A 163 -15.32 21.36 -2.35
CA ARG A 163 -15.07 21.21 -0.90
C ARG A 163 -14.87 19.79 -0.38
N ASP A 164 -15.13 18.76 -1.21
CA ASP A 164 -14.85 17.36 -0.88
C ASP A 164 -13.45 16.97 -1.42
N GLY A 165 -12.41 17.37 -0.70
CA GLY A 165 -11.03 17.00 -1.03
C GLY A 165 -10.70 15.56 -0.61
N TYR A 166 -9.75 14.93 -1.30
CA TYR A 166 -9.19 13.65 -0.86
C TYR A 166 -8.27 13.85 0.34
N GLU A 167 -8.39 12.97 1.33
CA GLU A 167 -7.58 12.96 2.53
C GLU A 167 -6.96 11.58 2.78
N HIS A 168 -5.81 11.57 3.44
CA HIS A 168 -5.16 10.34 3.87
C HIS A 168 -5.74 9.85 5.20
N VAL A 169 -5.80 8.53 5.35
CA VAL A 169 -6.16 7.88 6.61
C VAL A 169 -4.89 7.48 7.37
N GLY A 170 -4.81 7.81 8.66
CA GLY A 170 -3.77 7.33 9.55
C GLY A 170 -2.49 8.14 9.60
N LYS A 171 -1.49 7.60 10.29
CA LYS A 171 -0.19 8.24 10.49
C LYS A 171 0.79 7.88 9.38
N GLU A 172 1.66 8.82 9.06
CA GLU A 172 2.66 8.67 8.01
C GLU A 172 4.04 8.34 8.58
N LEU A 173 4.69 7.35 7.99
CA LEU A 173 6.11 7.06 8.14
C LEU A 173 6.80 7.39 6.81
N VAL A 174 7.48 8.54 6.76
CA VAL A 174 8.19 8.97 5.56
C VAL A 174 9.55 8.28 5.48
N VAL A 175 9.83 7.67 4.33
CA VAL A 175 11.15 7.20 3.91
C VAL A 175 11.63 7.99 2.70
N ASP A 176 12.94 8.10 2.53
CA ASP A 176 13.53 8.85 1.42
C ASP A 176 14.51 7.97 0.64
N SER A 177 14.19 7.71 -0.63
CA SER A 177 15.05 6.97 -1.55
C SER A 177 16.46 7.54 -1.65
N ARG A 178 16.60 8.87 -1.57
CA ARG A 178 17.90 9.57 -1.67
C ARG A 178 18.76 9.37 -0.43
N ALA A 179 18.17 9.01 0.71
CA ALA A 179 18.93 8.69 1.92
C ALA A 179 19.70 7.37 1.79
N SER A 180 19.27 6.47 0.90
CA SER A 180 19.95 5.19 0.67
C SER A 180 21.24 5.39 -0.14
N PRO A 181 22.40 4.87 0.34
CA PRO A 181 23.61 4.91 -0.47
C PRO A 181 23.53 3.95 -1.67
N PHE A 182 22.58 3.00 -1.68
CA PHE A 182 22.45 1.94 -2.68
C PHE A 182 21.53 2.32 -3.85
N LEU A 183 20.49 3.11 -3.60
CA LEU A 183 19.50 3.52 -4.61
C LEU A 183 20.00 4.73 -5.39
N LYS A 184 19.55 4.86 -6.64
CA LYS A 184 19.85 6.03 -7.47
C LYS A 184 19.09 7.26 -6.94
N PRO A 185 19.74 8.42 -6.78
CA PRO A 185 19.06 9.64 -6.31
C PRO A 185 18.09 10.24 -7.34
N ASP A 186 18.28 9.89 -8.62
CA ASP A 186 17.53 10.26 -9.81
C ASP A 186 16.72 9.07 -10.36
N ALA A 187 16.37 8.11 -9.51
CA ALA A 187 15.54 6.97 -9.88
C ALA A 187 14.21 7.44 -10.51
N ASP A 188 13.75 6.70 -11.53
CA ASP A 188 12.47 6.99 -12.16
C ASP A 188 11.29 6.82 -11.17
N PRO A 189 10.11 7.42 -11.44
CA PRO A 189 8.96 7.31 -10.56
C PRO A 189 8.52 5.86 -10.26
N ALA A 190 8.69 4.94 -11.21
CA ALA A 190 8.32 3.54 -11.01
C ALA A 190 9.24 2.85 -10.00
N CYS A 191 10.54 3.15 -10.08
CA CYS A 191 11.55 2.73 -9.11
C CYS A 191 11.28 3.30 -7.70
N CYS A 192 10.81 4.54 -7.60
CA CYS A 192 10.43 5.14 -6.31
C CYS A 192 9.15 4.49 -5.74
N HIS A 193 8.26 4.02 -6.61
CA HIS A 193 7.04 3.35 -6.21
C HIS A 193 7.23 1.86 -5.91
N ASP A 194 8.37 1.24 -6.23
CA ASP A 194 8.57 -0.20 -6.07
C ASP A 194 8.61 -0.67 -4.60
N LEU A 195 7.90 -1.76 -4.28
CA LEU A 195 7.80 -2.28 -2.93
C LEU A 195 9.15 -2.71 -2.34
N GLU A 196 10.08 -3.27 -3.12
CA GLU A 196 11.41 -3.63 -2.62
C GLU A 196 12.22 -2.39 -2.24
N ALA A 197 12.04 -1.27 -2.95
CA ALA A 197 12.65 0.00 -2.57
C ALA A 197 12.10 0.48 -1.21
N TYR A 198 10.78 0.41 -0.99
CA TYR A 198 10.18 0.71 0.31
C TYR A 198 10.75 -0.13 1.44
N LEU A 199 10.79 -1.45 1.25
CA LEU A 199 11.26 -2.37 2.29
C LEU A 199 12.76 -2.24 2.55
N HIS A 200 13.56 -1.92 1.53
CA HIS A 200 14.97 -1.57 1.67
C HIS A 200 15.15 -0.30 2.51
N LEU A 201 14.32 0.72 2.27
CA LEU A 201 14.40 1.98 3.00
C LEU A 201 13.96 1.86 4.46
N ILE A 202 12.94 1.07 4.75
CA ILE A 202 12.51 0.78 6.13
C ILE A 202 13.60 0.04 6.89
N ASP A 203 14.20 -0.98 6.28
CA ASP A 203 15.31 -1.67 6.92
C ASP A 203 16.55 -0.78 7.04
N GLY A 204 16.67 0.25 6.20
CA GLY A 204 17.68 1.28 6.32
C GLY A 204 17.38 2.37 7.35
N LEU A 205 16.16 2.46 7.88
CA LEU A 205 15.75 3.61 8.67
C LEU A 205 16.51 3.66 10.00
N GLY A 206 17.31 4.71 10.18
CA GLY A 206 18.06 4.98 11.42
C GLY A 206 17.24 5.80 12.41
N GLY A 207 17.20 5.39 13.68
CA GLY A 207 16.53 6.13 14.75
C GLY A 207 17.39 7.30 15.25
N GLY A 208 17.16 8.50 14.74
CA GLY A 208 17.81 9.74 15.20
C GLY A 208 17.58 10.88 14.22
N GLY A 209 17.41 12.12 14.72
CA GLY A 209 16.94 13.32 14.02
C GLY A 209 17.83 13.89 12.89
N GLY A 210 18.29 13.01 12.01
CA GLY A 210 19.03 13.28 10.79
C GLY A 210 19.13 11.95 10.04
N CYS A 211 18.19 11.71 9.13
CA CYS A 211 17.89 10.47 8.41
C CYS A 211 19.10 9.81 7.72
N ARG A 212 20.02 9.22 8.48
CA ARG A 212 21.15 8.46 7.94
C ARG A 212 20.74 7.00 7.81
N PHE A 213 20.83 6.47 6.59
CA PHE A 213 20.61 5.05 6.33
C PHE A 213 21.57 4.23 7.21
N ARG A 214 21.02 3.33 8.04
CA ARG A 214 21.82 2.57 9.01
C ARG A 214 22.73 1.56 8.28
N PRO A 215 24.02 1.49 8.61
CA PRO A 215 24.99 0.66 7.89
C PRO A 215 24.79 -0.86 8.12
N ASN A 216 24.04 -1.25 9.15
CA ASN A 216 23.76 -2.64 9.53
C ASN A 216 22.36 -3.13 9.09
N ALA A 217 21.75 -2.48 8.10
CA ALA A 217 20.54 -2.95 7.43
C ALA A 217 20.71 -4.44 7.05
N LYS A 218 19.80 -5.30 7.52
CA LYS A 218 19.90 -6.77 7.42
C LYS A 218 19.30 -7.31 6.12
N ARG A 219 18.48 -6.53 5.41
CA ARG A 219 17.87 -6.92 4.14
C ARG A 219 18.97 -7.08 3.12
N SER A 220 19.12 -8.31 2.64
CA SER A 220 20.13 -8.64 1.64
C SER A 220 19.93 -7.77 0.39
N PRO A 221 20.97 -7.06 -0.07
CA PRO A 221 20.92 -6.33 -1.32
C PRO A 221 20.53 -7.23 -2.49
N VAL A 222 20.74 -8.54 -2.41
CA VAL A 222 20.46 -9.52 -3.48
C VAL A 222 19.03 -9.42 -4.02
N ARG A 223 18.01 -9.26 -3.16
CA ARG A 223 16.63 -9.09 -3.67
C ARG A 223 16.46 -7.78 -4.42
N LEU A 224 16.98 -6.68 -3.89
CA LEU A 224 16.99 -5.39 -4.55
C LEU A 224 17.75 -5.45 -5.89
N LEU A 225 18.86 -6.18 -5.95
CA LEU A 225 19.66 -6.39 -7.16
C LEU A 225 18.90 -7.23 -8.20
N SER A 226 18.12 -8.23 -7.77
CA SER A 226 17.36 -9.11 -8.66
C SER A 226 16.05 -8.52 -9.16
N GLN A 227 15.34 -7.78 -8.31
CA GLN A 227 13.98 -7.27 -8.60
C GLN A 227 14.00 -5.81 -9.07
N GLN A 228 15.02 -5.05 -8.70
CA GLN A 228 15.15 -3.62 -9.02
C GLN A 228 16.54 -3.24 -9.58
N PRO A 229 17.11 -3.97 -10.57
CA PRO A 229 18.44 -3.66 -11.10
C PRO A 229 18.55 -2.25 -11.69
N GLY A 230 17.44 -1.72 -12.21
CA GLY A 230 17.34 -0.34 -12.74
C GLY A 230 17.47 0.74 -11.66
N ASN A 231 17.11 0.45 -10.42
CA ASN A 231 17.07 1.40 -9.30
C ASN A 231 18.39 1.45 -8.50
N VAL A 232 19.29 0.48 -8.69
CA VAL A 232 20.54 0.38 -7.90
C VAL A 232 21.69 1.11 -8.61
N LYS A 233 22.54 1.80 -7.85
CA LYS A 233 23.75 2.45 -8.41
C LYS A 233 24.68 1.44 -9.09
N LYS A 234 25.26 1.84 -10.22
CA LYS A 234 26.16 1.00 -11.04
C LYS A 234 27.29 0.34 -10.24
N LEU A 235 27.83 1.05 -9.24
CA LEU A 235 28.88 0.54 -8.35
C LEU A 235 28.48 -0.74 -7.60
N TYR A 236 27.24 -0.85 -7.13
CA TYR A 236 26.78 -2.05 -6.42
C TYR A 236 26.41 -3.16 -7.41
N MET A 237 25.91 -2.81 -8.60
CA MET A 237 25.71 -3.76 -9.69
C MET A 237 27.03 -4.41 -10.18
N SER A 238 28.12 -3.64 -10.27
CA SER A 238 29.43 -4.18 -10.65
C SER A 238 30.01 -5.06 -9.54
N LYS A 239 29.90 -4.63 -8.27
CA LYS A 239 30.34 -5.42 -7.12
C LYS A 239 29.56 -6.73 -6.95
N ALA A 240 28.24 -6.72 -7.17
CA ALA A 240 27.41 -7.92 -7.14
C ALA A 240 27.80 -8.92 -8.23
N ARG A 241 28.06 -8.44 -9.45
CA ARG A 241 28.56 -9.28 -10.55
C ARG A 241 29.93 -9.89 -10.23
N ALA A 242 30.84 -9.12 -9.65
CA ALA A 242 32.15 -9.62 -9.22
C ALA A 242 32.06 -10.70 -8.13
N LEU A 243 30.98 -10.69 -7.33
CA LEU A 243 30.72 -11.68 -6.27
C LEU A 243 29.83 -12.85 -6.72
N GLY A 244 29.44 -12.93 -8.00
CA GLY A 244 28.54 -13.97 -8.50
C GLY A 244 27.08 -13.85 -8.04
N LEU A 245 26.69 -12.70 -7.47
CA LEU A 245 25.35 -12.42 -6.93
C LEU A 245 24.45 -11.64 -7.92
N GLY A 246 24.79 -11.64 -9.21
CA GLY A 246 24.01 -10.97 -10.25
C GLY A 246 22.71 -11.71 -10.56
N PRO A 247 21.70 -11.04 -11.13
CA PRO A 247 20.50 -11.72 -11.61
C PRO A 247 20.91 -12.81 -12.60
N GLU A 248 20.43 -14.04 -12.39
CA GLU A 248 20.65 -15.14 -13.32
C GLU A 248 20.21 -14.68 -14.72
N LYS A 249 21.12 -14.80 -15.70
CA LYS A 249 20.72 -14.69 -17.09
C LYS A 249 19.67 -15.79 -17.31
N LYS A 250 18.42 -15.42 -17.59
CA LYS A 250 17.48 -16.35 -18.21
C LYS A 250 18.17 -16.87 -19.48
N THR A 251 18.65 -18.11 -19.42
CA THR A 251 19.21 -18.83 -20.56
C THR A 251 18.14 -18.87 -21.65
N GLY A 252 18.57 -18.62 -22.89
CA GLY A 252 17.72 -18.14 -23.98
C GLY A 252 16.53 -19.03 -24.35
N GLN A 253 15.50 -18.38 -24.86
CA GLN A 253 14.60 -19.03 -25.82
C GLN A 253 15.43 -19.39 -27.06
N PRO A 254 15.39 -20.64 -27.55
CA PRO A 254 16.00 -20.98 -28.83
C PRO A 254 15.19 -20.25 -29.92
N GLY A 255 15.90 -19.50 -30.76
CA GLY A 255 15.33 -18.85 -31.92
C GLY A 255 14.68 -19.88 -32.83
N SER A 256 13.39 -19.73 -33.09
CA SER A 256 12.71 -20.42 -34.17
C SER A 256 13.02 -19.70 -35.49
N GLY A 257 14.21 -19.95 -36.02
CA GLY A 257 14.49 -19.76 -37.43
C GLY A 257 14.50 -21.12 -38.11
N ILE A 258 13.41 -21.49 -38.76
CA ILE A 258 13.43 -22.48 -39.86
C ILE A 258 12.43 -22.03 -40.93
N LYS A 259 13.02 -21.59 -42.04
CA LYS A 259 12.60 -21.61 -43.46
C LYS A 259 11.16 -21.27 -43.83
#